data_AF-A0A523SXN6-F1
#
_entry.id   AF-A0A523SXN6-F1
#
_cell.length_a   1.000
_cell.length_b   1.000
_cell.length_c   1.000
_cell.angle_alpha   90.00
_cell.angle_beta   90.00
_cell.angle_gamma   90.00
#
_symmetry.space_group_name_H-M   'P 1'
#
loop_
_entity.id
_entity.type
_entity.pdbx_description
1 polymer ?
#
loop_
_entity_poly.entity_id
_entity_poly.type
_entity_poly.pdbx_seq_one_letter_code
_entity_poly.pdbx_strand_id
1 'polypeptide(L)'
;MKKMRLSFSLLAIGILLIGVLGCKKQAEILSSQQVQPEQRWLRIYHDGVFKDSINVTGWEKNEDVIELLGGFYYPWQGEDSIDYNTNLDFGHGPEPSWSILNVNGKLVGLEPGAFFSFAGIKHPELILTLSGEADTEDLKKFPNLVGMSVFIHSSKDVDELASIPKNLRLYVQCINITNADLRKLTRFPNIRVLGIEYGNDSLNITERGFKAFRRMKELRLLQVDGLYDSPDGPPAVEIDKYIKDLHKLRKVKVWMYDVLYLRCDG
;
A
#
# COMPACT_ATOMS: atom_id res chain seq x y z
N MET A 1 35.68 -81.75 14.58
CA MET A 1 35.86 -80.48 15.32
C MET A 1 36.80 -79.54 14.56
N LYS A 2 36.28 -78.53 13.87
CA LYS A 2 36.96 -77.24 13.68
C LYS A 2 35.96 -76.20 13.15
N LYS A 3 36.05 -75.02 13.75
CA LYS A 3 35.21 -73.83 13.60
C LYS A 3 35.21 -73.31 12.16
N MET A 4 34.06 -72.90 11.63
CA MET A 4 33.95 -71.66 10.85
C MET A 4 32.69 -70.92 11.30
N ARG A 5 32.95 -69.82 12.01
CA ARG A 5 31.99 -68.88 12.57
C ARG A 5 31.80 -67.73 11.56
N LEU A 6 30.54 -67.39 11.31
CA LEU A 6 30.02 -66.04 11.49
C LEU A 6 30.78 -64.89 10.79
N SER A 7 30.77 -64.84 9.46
CA SER A 7 31.26 -63.66 8.71
C SER A 7 30.29 -63.09 7.67
N PHE A 8 29.18 -63.76 7.37
CA PHE A 8 28.23 -63.28 6.35
C PHE A 8 27.11 -62.36 6.88
N SER A 9 26.95 -62.21 8.19
CA SER A 9 25.81 -61.47 8.76
C SER A 9 26.07 -59.97 9.01
N LEU A 10 27.32 -59.51 9.00
CA LEU A 10 27.65 -58.09 9.23
C LEU A 10 27.67 -57.25 7.94
N LEU A 11 27.96 -57.86 6.78
CA LEU A 11 28.00 -57.15 5.50
C LEU A 11 26.59 -56.71 5.04
N ALA A 12 25.58 -57.54 5.31
CA ALA A 12 24.18 -57.24 4.95
C ALA A 12 23.55 -56.13 5.81
N ILE A 13 23.98 -55.96 7.07
CA ILE A 13 23.50 -54.90 7.96
C ILE A 13 24.17 -53.55 7.62
N GLY A 14 25.42 -53.57 7.14
CA GLY A 14 26.12 -52.35 6.71
C GLY A 14 25.49 -51.66 5.49
N ILE A 15 24.95 -52.42 4.53
CA ILE A 15 24.35 -51.87 3.30
C ILE A 15 22.95 -51.27 3.59
N LEU A 16 22.20 -51.83 4.54
CA LEU A 16 20.89 -51.31 4.94
C LEU A 16 20.98 -49.96 5.70
N LEU A 17 22.07 -49.69 6.43
CA LEU A 17 22.23 -48.43 7.16
C LEU A 17 22.70 -47.26 6.26
N ILE A 18 23.41 -47.53 5.16
CA ILE A 18 23.80 -46.49 4.19
C ILE A 18 22.59 -46.04 3.36
N GLY A 19 21.64 -46.94 3.05
CA GLY A 19 20.41 -46.60 2.33
C GLY A 19 19.45 -45.67 3.08
N VAL A 20 19.39 -45.75 4.42
CA VAL A 20 18.50 -44.91 5.23
C VAL A 20 19.07 -43.49 5.44
N LEU A 21 20.39 -43.31 5.38
CA LEU A 21 21.02 -41.98 5.43
C LEU A 21 21.01 -41.27 4.06
N GLY A 22 20.94 -42.01 2.94
CA GLY A 22 20.86 -41.44 1.59
C GLY A 22 19.50 -40.83 1.22
N CYS A 23 18.39 -41.39 1.72
CA CYS A 23 17.04 -40.91 1.37
C CYS A 23 16.64 -39.58 2.03
N LYS A 24 17.32 -39.14 3.09
CA LYS A 24 17.00 -37.86 3.75
C LYS A 24 17.48 -36.64 2.96
N LYS A 25 18.52 -36.80 2.14
CA LYS A 25 19.13 -35.69 1.38
C LYS A 25 18.43 -35.41 0.04
N GLN A 26 17.73 -36.40 -0.53
CA GLN A 26 16.99 -36.23 -1.79
C GLN A 26 15.58 -35.64 -1.62
N ALA A 27 14.99 -35.74 -0.41
CA ALA A 27 13.75 -35.05 -0.09
C ALA A 27 13.94 -33.53 0.08
N GLU A 28 15.10 -33.08 0.59
CA GLU A 28 15.42 -31.64 0.67
C GLU A 28 15.76 -31.02 -0.70
N ILE A 29 16.35 -31.79 -1.61
CA ILE A 29 16.73 -31.27 -2.95
C ILE A 29 15.48 -31.09 -3.84
N LEU A 30 14.48 -31.97 -3.75
CA LEU A 30 13.21 -31.82 -4.48
C LEU A 30 12.26 -30.75 -3.88
N SER A 31 12.49 -30.31 -2.65
CA SER A 31 11.75 -29.22 -2.00
C SER A 31 12.26 -27.82 -2.37
N SER A 32 13.35 -27.72 -3.15
CA SER A 32 14.04 -26.45 -3.42
C SER A 32 13.77 -25.84 -4.80
N GLN A 33 12.88 -26.44 -5.61
CA GLN A 33 12.27 -25.71 -6.73
C GLN A 33 11.28 -24.70 -6.17
N GLN A 34 11.83 -23.62 -5.60
CA GLN A 34 11.12 -22.42 -5.27
C GLN A 34 10.55 -21.91 -6.59
N VAL A 35 9.30 -22.28 -6.88
CA VAL A 35 8.57 -21.87 -8.08
C VAL A 35 8.61 -20.36 -8.04
N GLN A 36 9.45 -19.76 -8.91
CA GLN A 36 9.47 -18.34 -9.11
C GLN A 36 8.03 -17.93 -9.44
N PRO A 37 7.43 -17.01 -8.68
CA PRO A 37 6.04 -16.66 -8.90
C PRO A 37 5.87 -16.21 -10.35
N GLU A 38 4.87 -16.75 -11.02
CA GLU A 38 4.57 -16.41 -12.41
C GLU A 38 4.42 -14.89 -12.53
N GLN A 39 5.14 -14.31 -13.49
CA GLN A 39 5.09 -12.87 -13.69
C GLN A 39 3.68 -12.46 -14.11
N ARG A 40 3.11 -11.51 -13.38
CA ARG A 40 1.77 -11.00 -13.62
C ARG A 40 1.81 -9.49 -13.84
N TRP A 41 1.13 -9.04 -14.88
CA TRP A 41 1.06 -7.64 -15.26
C TRP A 41 -0.38 -7.16 -15.27
N LEU A 42 -0.62 -6.00 -14.65
CA LEU A 42 -1.86 -5.28 -14.73
C LEU A 42 -1.76 -4.22 -15.83
N ARG A 43 -2.74 -4.15 -16.73
CA ARG A 43 -2.87 -3.08 -17.72
C ARG A 43 -3.87 -2.03 -17.23
N ILE A 44 -3.50 -0.76 -17.29
CA ILE A 44 -4.32 0.35 -16.81
C ILE A 44 -4.74 1.21 -18.00
N TYR A 45 -6.05 1.42 -18.10
CA TYR A 45 -6.69 2.28 -19.09
C TYR A 45 -7.46 3.39 -18.36
N HIS A 46 -7.57 4.54 -19.00
CA HIS A 46 -8.42 5.63 -18.56
C HIS A 46 -9.30 6.07 -19.73
N ASP A 47 -10.61 5.93 -19.57
CA ASP A 47 -11.59 6.11 -20.66
C ASP A 47 -11.25 5.29 -21.91
N GLY A 48 -10.87 4.02 -21.72
CA GLY A 48 -10.47 3.12 -22.80
C GLY A 48 -9.09 3.39 -23.42
N VAL A 49 -8.40 4.46 -23.01
CA VAL A 49 -7.05 4.79 -23.48
C VAL A 49 -6.01 4.17 -22.57
N PHE A 50 -5.11 3.35 -23.13
CA PHE A 50 -4.00 2.76 -22.38
C PHE A 50 -3.13 3.84 -21.73
N LYS A 51 -2.86 3.70 -20.43
CA LYS A 51 -2.05 4.64 -19.64
C LYS A 51 -0.75 4.02 -19.15
N ASP A 52 -0.82 2.81 -18.59
CA ASP A 52 0.32 2.21 -17.93
C ASP A 52 0.19 0.67 -17.84
N SER A 53 1.30 0.00 -17.52
CA SER A 53 1.29 -1.38 -17.06
C SER A 53 2.18 -1.56 -15.83
N ILE A 54 1.61 -2.15 -14.78
CA ILE A 54 2.29 -2.37 -13.50
C ILE A 54 2.53 -3.86 -13.32
N ASN A 55 3.75 -4.23 -12.91
CA ASN A 55 4.04 -5.59 -12.48
C ASN A 55 3.37 -5.84 -11.12
N VAL A 56 2.36 -6.70 -11.11
CA VAL A 56 1.57 -7.08 -9.92
C VAL A 56 1.94 -8.47 -9.39
N THR A 57 3.11 -8.98 -9.77
CA THR A 57 3.62 -10.26 -9.26
C THR A 57 3.75 -10.21 -7.74
N GLY A 58 3.12 -11.15 -7.05
CA GLY A 58 3.12 -11.22 -5.59
C GLY A 58 2.30 -10.12 -4.91
N TRP A 59 1.43 -9.42 -5.65
CA TRP A 59 0.42 -8.55 -5.04
C TRP A 59 -0.67 -9.38 -4.35
N GLU A 60 -1.22 -8.82 -3.29
CA GLU A 60 -2.26 -9.37 -2.44
C GLU A 60 -3.57 -8.62 -2.69
N LYS A 61 -4.64 -9.36 -3.03
CA LYS A 61 -5.97 -8.81 -3.21
C LYS A 61 -6.43 -8.05 -1.95
N ASN A 62 -7.06 -6.89 -2.13
CA ASN A 62 -7.53 -5.98 -1.07
C ASN A 62 -6.43 -5.32 -0.23
N GLU A 63 -5.17 -5.66 -0.44
CA GLU A 63 -4.04 -5.15 0.34
C GLU A 63 -3.18 -4.20 -0.49
N ASP A 64 -2.81 -4.63 -1.69
CA ASP A 64 -2.07 -3.82 -2.65
C ASP A 64 -3.00 -2.83 -3.36
N VAL A 65 -2.48 -1.64 -3.62
CA VAL A 65 -3.28 -0.46 -3.94
C VAL A 65 -2.78 0.18 -5.22
N ILE A 66 -3.70 0.60 -6.06
CA ILE A 66 -3.44 1.35 -7.28
C ILE A 66 -3.89 2.77 -7.02
N GLU A 67 -2.95 3.69 -7.15
CA GLU A 67 -3.22 5.11 -7.18
C GLU A 67 -3.74 5.48 -8.58
N LEU A 68 -4.95 6.03 -8.63
CA LEU A 68 -5.61 6.48 -9.85
C LEU A 68 -5.69 8.01 -9.86
N LEU A 69 -6.05 8.59 -11.01
CA LEU A 69 -6.32 10.04 -11.08
C LEU A 69 -7.48 10.42 -10.15
N GLY A 70 -7.51 11.70 -9.75
CA GLY A 70 -8.57 12.23 -8.88
C GLY A 70 -8.44 11.85 -7.41
N GLY A 71 -7.23 11.45 -6.95
CA GLY A 71 -6.98 11.17 -5.53
C GLY A 71 -7.55 9.84 -5.03
N PHE A 72 -8.08 9.01 -5.93
CA PHE A 72 -8.60 7.70 -5.57
C PHE A 72 -7.50 6.65 -5.45
N TYR A 73 -7.66 5.81 -4.44
CA TYR A 73 -6.87 4.62 -4.23
C TYR A 73 -7.76 3.39 -4.39
N TYR A 74 -7.49 2.62 -5.45
CA TYR A 74 -8.23 1.42 -5.74
C TYR A 74 -7.53 0.20 -5.14
N PRO A 75 -8.13 -0.50 -4.15
CA PRO A 75 -7.61 -1.75 -3.65
C PRO A 75 -7.73 -2.81 -4.74
N TRP A 76 -6.60 -3.33 -5.22
CA TRP A 76 -6.58 -4.25 -6.36
C TRP A 76 -7.37 -5.53 -6.06
N GLN A 77 -8.26 -5.92 -6.98
CA GLN A 77 -9.18 -7.04 -6.78
C GLN A 77 -8.72 -8.33 -7.46
N GLY A 78 -7.51 -8.34 -8.02
CA GLY A 78 -6.95 -9.48 -8.72
C GLY A 78 -7.27 -9.52 -10.20
N GLU A 79 -7.52 -8.38 -10.86
CA GLU A 79 -7.68 -8.28 -12.31
C GLU A 79 -6.34 -8.17 -13.04
N ASP A 80 -6.32 -8.54 -14.33
CA ASP A 80 -5.19 -8.31 -15.25
C ASP A 80 -5.33 -7.02 -16.08
N SER A 81 -6.50 -6.38 -16.00
CA SER A 81 -6.74 -5.06 -16.58
C SER A 81 -7.78 -4.28 -15.79
N ILE A 82 -7.55 -2.97 -15.68
CA ILE A 82 -8.56 -2.01 -15.22
C ILE A 82 -8.70 -0.90 -16.25
N ASP A 83 -9.94 -0.55 -16.58
CA ASP A 83 -10.30 0.68 -17.27
C ASP A 83 -11.08 1.55 -16.31
N TYR A 84 -10.51 2.67 -15.91
CA TYR A 84 -11.13 3.55 -14.93
C TYR A 84 -11.52 4.88 -15.53
N ASN A 85 -12.52 5.51 -14.92
CA ASN A 85 -12.81 6.91 -15.15
C ASN A 85 -13.21 7.56 -13.84
N THR A 86 -12.84 8.82 -13.71
CA THR A 86 -13.32 9.68 -12.64
C THR A 86 -14.18 10.74 -13.26
N ASN A 87 -15.47 10.70 -12.95
CA ASN A 87 -16.38 11.76 -13.35
C ASN A 87 -16.78 12.53 -12.11
N LEU A 88 -16.93 13.84 -12.29
CA LEU A 88 -17.85 14.58 -11.44
C LEU A 88 -19.23 14.19 -11.94
N ASP A 89 -19.95 13.39 -11.16
CA ASP A 89 -21.35 13.13 -11.46
C ASP A 89 -22.12 14.41 -11.12
N PHE A 90 -22.20 15.32 -12.09
CA PHE A 90 -23.16 16.40 -12.07
C PHE A 90 -24.48 15.78 -12.47
N GLY A 91 -25.15 15.07 -11.56
CA GLY A 91 -26.53 14.63 -11.78
C GLY A 91 -27.28 15.77 -12.45
N HIS A 92 -27.90 15.54 -13.61
CA HIS A 92 -28.43 16.59 -14.51
C HIS A 92 -29.65 17.36 -13.94
N GLY A 93 -29.65 17.67 -12.64
CA GLY A 93 -30.62 18.42 -11.87
C GLY A 93 -29.97 19.05 -10.63
N PRO A 94 -30.73 19.47 -9.61
CA PRO A 94 -30.19 19.99 -8.33
C PRO A 94 -29.49 18.92 -7.47
N GLU A 95 -29.07 17.81 -8.08
CA GLU A 95 -28.50 16.66 -7.41
C GLU A 95 -26.99 16.82 -7.20
N PRO A 96 -26.45 16.21 -6.13
CA PRO A 96 -25.12 16.50 -5.62
C PRO A 96 -23.99 16.10 -6.56
N SER A 97 -22.94 16.92 -6.63
CA SER A 97 -21.70 16.57 -7.30
C SER A 97 -20.87 15.64 -6.41
N TRP A 98 -20.68 14.41 -6.85
CA TRP A 98 -19.71 13.48 -6.27
C TRP A 98 -18.53 13.32 -7.22
N SER A 99 -17.30 13.27 -6.68
CA SER A 99 -16.24 12.59 -7.42
C SER A 99 -16.51 11.10 -7.29
N ILE A 100 -16.75 10.44 -8.41
CA ILE A 100 -16.95 9.00 -8.45
C ILE A 100 -15.76 8.32 -9.10
N LEU A 101 -15.47 7.09 -8.68
CA LEU A 101 -14.54 6.21 -9.35
C LEU A 101 -15.31 5.05 -9.97
N ASN A 102 -15.28 4.97 -11.29
CA ASN A 102 -15.69 3.77 -12.01
C ASN A 102 -14.47 2.95 -12.40
N VAL A 103 -14.54 1.62 -12.24
CA VAL A 103 -13.53 0.67 -12.73
C VAL A 103 -14.26 -0.45 -13.47
N ASN A 104 -13.85 -0.71 -14.71
CA ASN A 104 -14.44 -1.72 -15.59
C ASN A 104 -15.97 -1.59 -15.69
N GLY A 105 -16.46 -0.34 -15.79
CA GLY A 105 -17.88 -0.01 -15.88
C GLY A 105 -18.68 -0.13 -14.56
N LYS A 106 -18.01 -0.31 -13.42
CA LYS A 106 -18.66 -0.39 -12.10
C LYS A 106 -18.27 0.79 -11.22
N LEU A 107 -19.25 1.40 -10.57
CA LEU A 107 -19.03 2.39 -9.52
C LEU A 107 -18.44 1.70 -8.28
N VAL A 108 -17.18 1.96 -7.99
CA VAL A 108 -16.42 1.29 -6.92
C VAL A 108 -15.81 2.25 -5.90
N GLY A 109 -15.80 3.54 -6.19
CA GLY A 109 -15.31 4.54 -5.24
C GLY A 109 -16.15 5.80 -5.22
N LEU A 110 -16.20 6.43 -4.05
CA LEU A 110 -16.94 7.65 -3.81
C LEU A 110 -16.11 8.62 -2.99
N GLU A 111 -16.18 9.89 -3.36
CA GLU A 111 -15.79 11.00 -2.52
C GLU A 111 -17.07 11.80 -2.23
N PRO A 112 -17.72 11.57 -1.09
CA PRO A 112 -18.86 12.37 -0.70
C PRO A 112 -18.34 13.79 -0.42
N GLY A 113 -18.82 14.76 -1.19
CA GLY A 113 -18.60 16.17 -0.86
C GLY A 113 -19.17 16.50 0.52
N ALA A 114 -18.66 17.57 1.14
CA ALA A 114 -18.91 17.98 2.53
C ALA A 114 -20.39 18.21 2.93
N PHE A 115 -21.36 18.05 2.02
CA PHE A 115 -22.77 18.38 2.23
C PHE A 115 -23.73 17.23 1.92
N PHE A 116 -23.26 15.99 1.75
CA PHE A 116 -24.08 14.95 1.13
C PHE A 116 -24.30 13.69 1.96
N SER A 117 -25.53 13.18 1.86
CA SER A 117 -25.99 11.94 2.49
C SER A 117 -25.78 10.75 1.57
N PHE A 118 -25.30 9.65 2.13
CA PHE A 118 -25.16 8.36 1.44
C PHE A 118 -26.50 7.70 1.03
N ALA A 119 -27.65 8.32 1.33
CA ALA A 119 -28.98 7.76 1.07
C ALA A 119 -29.31 7.55 -0.43
N GLY A 120 -28.58 8.17 -1.37
CA GLY A 120 -28.84 8.08 -2.81
C GLY A 120 -28.10 6.93 -3.54
N ILE A 121 -27.27 6.16 -2.84
CA ILE A 121 -26.40 5.16 -3.49
C ILE A 121 -27.19 3.88 -3.76
N LYS A 122 -27.40 3.56 -5.05
CA LYS A 122 -28.20 2.41 -5.48
C LYS A 122 -27.55 1.05 -5.22
N HIS A 123 -26.22 0.99 -5.28
CA HIS A 123 -25.43 -0.24 -5.18
C HIS A 123 -24.28 -0.09 -4.18
N PRO A 124 -24.57 0.10 -2.88
CA PRO A 124 -23.53 0.30 -1.88
C PRO A 124 -22.62 -0.93 -1.70
N GLU A 125 -23.06 -2.12 -2.10
CA GLU A 125 -22.28 -3.35 -2.14
C GLU A 125 -21.15 -3.33 -3.18
N LEU A 126 -21.18 -2.43 -4.16
CA LEU A 126 -20.11 -2.31 -5.16
C LEU A 126 -18.99 -1.38 -4.72
N ILE A 127 -19.20 -0.58 -3.66
CA ILE A 127 -18.25 0.41 -3.19
C ILE A 127 -17.12 -0.27 -2.41
N LEU A 128 -15.90 -0.12 -2.92
CA LEU A 128 -14.67 -0.68 -2.37
C LEU A 128 -13.80 0.36 -1.69
N THR A 129 -13.90 1.63 -2.10
CA THR A 129 -13.12 2.73 -1.51
C THR A 129 -13.97 3.98 -1.28
N LEU A 130 -13.67 4.69 -0.20
CA LEU A 130 -14.18 6.03 0.05
C LEU A 130 -13.02 7.02 0.15
N SER A 131 -13.28 8.30 -0.13
CA SER A 131 -12.36 9.40 0.16
C SER A 131 -13.07 10.44 1.01
N GLY A 132 -12.41 10.99 2.03
CA GLY A 132 -12.97 12.06 2.86
C GLY A 132 -13.52 11.59 4.20
N GLU A 133 -14.38 12.39 4.80
CA GLU A 133 -14.94 12.14 6.13
C GLU A 133 -16.19 11.26 6.04
N ALA A 134 -16.24 10.22 6.86
CA ALA A 134 -17.40 9.38 7.05
C ALA A 134 -17.44 8.90 8.50
N ASP A 135 -18.60 8.98 9.14
CA ASP A 135 -18.76 8.44 10.48
C ASP A 135 -18.92 6.91 10.46
N THR A 136 -18.84 6.26 11.62
CA THR A 136 -18.91 4.80 11.69
C THR A 136 -20.27 4.24 11.25
N GLU A 137 -21.36 5.00 11.38
CA GLU A 137 -22.69 4.55 10.93
C GLU A 137 -22.82 4.61 9.41
N ASP A 138 -22.23 5.62 8.79
CA ASP A 138 -22.13 5.74 7.34
C ASP A 138 -21.30 4.61 6.72
N LEU A 139 -20.18 4.25 7.34
CA LEU A 139 -19.34 3.13 6.88
C LEU A 139 -20.09 1.79 6.87
N LYS A 140 -21.07 1.57 7.78
CA LYS A 140 -21.89 0.34 7.81
C LYS A 140 -22.78 0.18 6.58
N LYS A 141 -23.04 1.26 5.84
CA LYS A 141 -23.82 1.20 4.60
C LYS A 141 -23.08 0.46 3.49
N PHE A 142 -21.75 0.33 3.58
CA PHE A 142 -20.89 -0.25 2.55
C PHE A 142 -20.29 -1.59 2.99
N PRO A 143 -21.01 -2.72 2.79
CA PRO A 143 -20.60 -4.01 3.33
C PRO A 143 -19.30 -4.56 2.73
N ASN A 144 -18.91 -4.08 1.55
CA ASN A 144 -17.70 -4.51 0.84
C ASN A 144 -16.60 -3.44 0.85
N LEU A 145 -16.72 -2.41 1.69
CA LEU A 145 -15.72 -1.37 1.80
C LEU A 145 -14.38 -1.96 2.25
N VAL A 146 -13.33 -1.70 1.46
CA VAL A 146 -11.98 -2.19 1.72
C VAL A 146 -11.08 -1.04 2.21
N GLY A 147 -11.17 0.11 1.55
CA GLY A 147 -10.24 1.22 1.73
C GLY A 147 -10.91 2.55 2.01
N MET A 148 -10.21 3.44 2.72
CA MET A 148 -10.65 4.80 2.96
C MET A 148 -9.46 5.77 2.90
N SER A 149 -9.57 6.78 2.04
CA SER A 149 -8.64 7.91 2.01
C SER A 149 -8.98 8.91 3.10
N VAL A 150 -7.96 9.34 3.84
CA VAL A 150 -8.10 10.28 4.95
C VAL A 150 -7.04 11.36 4.85
N PHE A 151 -7.44 12.60 5.13
CA PHE A 151 -6.55 13.75 5.14
C PHE A 151 -6.22 14.13 6.58
N ILE A 152 -4.94 14.40 6.83
CA ILE A 152 -4.42 14.78 8.14
C ILE A 152 -3.73 16.13 7.96
N HIS A 153 -4.30 17.14 8.61
CA HIS A 153 -3.78 18.50 8.65
C HIS A 153 -3.25 18.87 10.03
N SER A 154 -3.52 18.05 11.06
CA SER A 154 -3.13 18.32 12.43
C SER A 154 -2.84 17.05 13.24
N SER A 155 -2.18 17.21 14.40
CA SER A 155 -2.03 16.10 15.36
C SER A 155 -3.36 15.57 15.88
N LYS A 156 -4.43 16.38 15.87
CA LYS A 156 -5.76 15.95 16.34
C LYS A 156 -6.33 14.90 15.39
N ASP A 157 -6.20 15.12 14.09
CA ASP A 157 -6.70 14.23 13.04
C ASP A 157 -5.99 12.87 13.11
N VAL A 158 -4.69 12.85 13.46
CA VAL A 158 -3.94 11.60 13.71
C VAL A 158 -4.56 10.80 14.87
N ASP A 159 -4.98 11.48 15.93
CA ASP A 159 -5.60 10.83 17.08
C ASP A 159 -7.03 10.35 16.73
N GLU A 160 -7.75 11.07 15.85
CA GLU A 160 -9.08 10.72 15.34
C GLU A 160 -9.11 9.48 14.44
N LEU A 161 -7.98 9.11 13.80
CA LEU A 161 -7.85 7.84 13.07
C LEU A 161 -8.19 6.62 13.93
N ALA A 162 -8.09 6.72 15.26
CA ALA A 162 -8.45 5.64 16.18
C ALA A 162 -9.96 5.31 16.17
N SER A 163 -10.79 6.23 15.67
CA SER A 163 -12.23 6.01 15.49
C SER A 163 -12.57 5.17 14.25
N ILE A 164 -11.66 5.10 13.27
CA ILE A 164 -11.90 4.38 12.02
C ILE A 164 -11.76 2.86 12.26
N PRO A 165 -12.71 2.04 11.76
CA PRO A 165 -12.64 0.59 11.91
C PRO A 165 -11.31 0.00 11.43
N LYS A 166 -10.66 -0.79 12.29
CA LYS A 166 -9.31 -1.37 12.04
C LYS A 166 -9.27 -2.35 10.86
N ASN A 167 -10.42 -2.86 10.41
CA ASN A 167 -10.52 -3.73 9.24
C ASN A 167 -10.37 -2.96 7.92
N LEU A 168 -10.59 -1.65 7.91
CA LEU A 168 -10.43 -0.81 6.71
C LEU A 168 -8.96 -0.50 6.47
N ARG A 169 -8.54 -0.49 5.21
CA ARG A 169 -7.21 -0.05 4.78
C ARG A 169 -7.21 1.47 4.69
N LEU A 170 -6.22 2.11 5.29
CA LEU A 170 -6.12 3.57 5.31
C LEU A 170 -5.16 4.06 4.23
N TYR A 171 -5.61 5.07 3.50
CA TYR A 171 -4.82 5.81 2.53
C TYR A 171 -4.64 7.23 3.03
N VAL A 172 -3.56 7.43 3.78
CA VAL A 172 -3.38 8.64 4.59
C VAL A 172 -2.60 9.67 3.80
N GLN A 173 -3.20 10.84 3.58
CA GLN A 173 -2.52 12.02 3.05
C GLN A 173 -2.26 12.97 4.22
N CYS A 174 -1.00 13.31 4.46
CA CYS A 174 -0.58 14.16 5.55
C CYS A 174 -0.04 15.48 5.01
N ILE A 175 -0.54 16.60 5.52
CA ILE A 175 -0.04 17.94 5.24
C ILE A 175 0.40 18.54 6.58
N ASN A 176 1.58 19.17 6.61
CA ASN A 176 2.11 19.89 7.80
C ASN A 176 2.27 19.05 9.07
N ILE A 177 2.46 17.74 8.96
CA ILE A 177 2.68 16.86 10.12
C ILE A 177 4.11 16.95 10.67
N THR A 178 4.30 16.62 11.95
CA THR A 178 5.60 16.64 12.63
C THR A 178 6.23 15.24 12.74
N ASN A 179 7.51 15.20 13.17
CA ASN A 179 8.17 13.96 13.59
C ASN A 179 7.39 13.17 14.66
N ALA A 180 6.64 13.85 15.54
CA ALA A 180 5.86 13.21 16.58
C ALA A 180 4.61 12.53 16.01
N ASP A 181 3.94 13.20 15.08
CA ASP A 181 2.76 12.70 14.38
C ASP A 181 3.09 11.47 13.55
N LEU A 182 4.20 11.51 12.81
CA LEU A 182 4.65 10.36 12.04
C LEU A 182 4.94 9.13 12.93
N ARG A 183 5.47 9.35 14.15
CA ARG A 183 5.60 8.26 15.13
C ARG A 183 4.26 7.75 15.64
N LYS A 184 3.26 8.62 15.83
CA LYS A 184 1.90 8.20 16.21
C LYS A 184 1.27 7.35 15.11
N LEU A 185 1.43 7.72 13.84
CA LEU A 185 0.90 6.97 12.69
C LEU A 185 1.36 5.51 12.64
N THR A 186 2.54 5.19 13.19
CA THR A 186 3.02 3.80 13.29
C THR A 186 2.16 2.87 14.15
N ARG A 187 1.17 3.41 14.89
CA ARG A 187 0.21 2.63 15.69
C ARG A 187 -0.92 2.02 14.85
N PHE A 188 -1.06 2.42 13.58
CA PHE A 188 -2.13 1.99 12.68
C PHE A 188 -1.59 1.00 11.64
N PRO A 189 -1.60 -0.33 11.92
CA PRO A 189 -1.06 -1.34 11.01
C PRO A 189 -1.90 -1.52 9.74
N ASN A 190 -3.08 -0.90 9.68
CA ASN A 190 -3.98 -0.91 8.54
C ASN A 190 -3.68 0.20 7.50
N ILE A 191 -2.70 1.07 7.74
CA ILE A 191 -2.20 2.01 6.73
C ILE A 191 -1.55 1.22 5.58
N ARG A 192 -1.95 1.51 4.34
CA ARG A 192 -1.37 0.96 3.10
C ARG A 192 -0.71 2.00 2.23
N VAL A 193 -1.23 3.22 2.29
CA VAL A 193 -0.69 4.36 1.56
C VAL A 193 -0.41 5.46 2.58
N LEU A 194 0.78 6.05 2.49
CA LEU A 194 1.14 7.23 3.24
C LEU A 194 1.72 8.25 2.26
N GLY A 195 0.99 9.33 2.03
CA GLY A 195 1.49 10.54 1.39
C GLY A 195 1.83 11.57 2.45
N ILE A 196 2.98 12.20 2.31
CA ILE A 196 3.43 13.30 3.16
C ILE A 196 3.75 14.46 2.23
N GLU A 197 2.92 15.49 2.31
CA GLU A 197 3.06 16.70 1.54
C GLU A 197 3.54 17.86 2.42
N TYR A 198 4.36 18.69 1.80
CA TYR A 198 4.80 19.97 2.33
C TYR A 198 3.68 21.01 2.24
N GLY A 199 3.23 21.57 3.36
CA GLY A 199 2.42 22.79 3.34
C GLY A 199 3.28 24.04 3.53
N ASN A 200 2.69 25.20 3.81
CA ASN A 200 3.37 26.50 3.68
C ASN A 200 4.64 26.73 4.54
N ASP A 201 4.89 25.92 5.58
CA ASP A 201 6.02 26.07 6.51
C ASP A 201 7.01 24.92 6.39
N SER A 202 8.33 25.24 6.43
CA SER A 202 9.49 24.34 6.21
C SER A 202 9.29 22.90 6.73
N LEU A 203 9.73 21.89 5.96
CA LEU A 203 9.38 20.48 6.20
C LEU A 203 9.77 20.09 7.64
N ASN A 204 8.76 19.93 8.51
CA ASN A 204 8.95 19.65 9.94
C ASN A 204 9.42 18.21 10.22
N ILE A 205 9.58 17.40 9.18
CA ILE A 205 10.05 16.02 9.27
C ILE A 205 11.55 15.98 9.01
N THR A 206 12.28 15.40 9.95
CA THR A 206 13.74 15.19 9.86
C THR A 206 14.04 13.69 9.75
N GLU A 207 15.32 13.34 9.71
CA GLU A 207 15.79 11.96 9.83
C GLU A 207 15.16 11.21 11.03
N ARG A 208 14.86 11.92 12.12
CA ARG A 208 14.20 11.34 13.31
C ARG A 208 12.78 10.88 13.01
N GLY A 209 12.05 11.57 12.15
CA GLY A 209 10.71 11.20 11.70
C GLY A 209 10.76 10.00 10.77
N PHE A 210 11.64 10.00 9.77
CA PHE A 210 11.72 8.89 8.80
C PHE A 210 12.08 7.54 9.43
N LYS A 211 12.75 7.52 10.59
CA LYS A 211 12.94 6.28 11.38
C LYS A 211 11.62 5.57 11.73
N ALA A 212 10.51 6.30 11.77
CA ALA A 212 9.18 5.74 12.02
C ALA A 212 8.71 4.81 10.89
N PHE A 213 9.11 5.05 9.63
CA PHE A 213 8.71 4.22 8.48
C PHE A 213 9.03 2.76 8.68
N ARG A 214 10.17 2.44 9.32
CA ARG A 214 10.60 1.06 9.61
C ARG A 214 9.57 0.23 10.37
N ARG A 215 8.63 0.87 11.08
CA ARG A 215 7.57 0.22 11.85
C ARG A 215 6.29 0.01 11.04
N MET A 216 6.15 0.65 9.89
CA MET A 216 4.97 0.59 9.02
C MET A 216 5.09 -0.60 8.04
N LYS A 217 5.19 -1.82 8.58
CA LYS A 217 5.50 -3.05 7.81
C LYS A 217 4.48 -3.42 6.75
N GLU A 218 3.28 -2.85 6.86
CA GLU A 218 2.20 -3.07 5.91
C GLU A 218 2.07 -1.95 4.85
N LEU A 219 2.98 -0.97 4.82
CA LEU A 219 2.94 0.08 3.82
C LEU A 219 3.19 -0.50 2.42
N ARG A 220 2.34 -0.11 1.45
CA ARG A 220 2.41 -0.52 0.03
C ARG A 220 2.83 0.64 -0.87
N LEU A 221 2.46 1.86 -0.53
CA LEU A 221 2.86 3.07 -1.25
C LEU A 221 3.31 4.14 -0.27
N LEU A 222 4.49 4.71 -0.52
CA LEU A 222 5.00 5.88 0.17
C LEU A 222 5.20 7.03 -0.82
N GLN A 223 4.59 8.17 -0.54
CA GLN A 223 4.84 9.41 -1.25
C GLN A 223 5.36 10.45 -0.27
N VAL A 224 6.47 11.10 -0.61
CA VAL A 224 7.04 12.20 0.17
C VAL A 224 7.36 13.35 -0.77
N ASP A 225 6.68 14.47 -0.56
CA ASP A 225 6.80 15.66 -1.39
C ASP A 225 7.50 16.76 -0.59
N GLY A 226 8.27 17.59 -1.29
CA GLY A 226 8.92 18.77 -0.72
C GLY A 226 10.13 18.47 0.16
N LEU A 227 10.91 17.46 -0.21
CA LEU A 227 12.28 17.37 0.30
C LEU A 227 13.08 18.54 -0.32
N TYR A 228 13.41 19.54 0.49
CA TYR A 228 14.26 20.65 0.10
C TYR A 228 15.73 20.24 0.08
N ASP A 229 16.41 20.54 -1.03
CA ASP A 229 17.87 20.66 -1.05
C ASP A 229 18.24 22.10 -0.69
N SER A 230 18.04 22.48 0.58
CA SER A 230 18.53 23.78 1.04
C SER A 230 20.04 23.67 1.28
N PRO A 231 20.86 24.65 0.86
CA PRO A 231 22.29 24.68 1.18
C PRO A 231 22.59 24.66 2.68
N ASP A 232 21.63 25.10 3.50
CA ASP A 232 21.66 25.04 4.97
C ASP A 232 20.70 23.97 5.55
N GLY A 233 19.98 23.26 4.69
CA GLY A 233 19.06 22.19 5.06
C GLY A 233 19.77 20.86 5.26
N PRO A 234 19.13 19.89 5.95
CA PRO A 234 19.65 18.54 5.98
C PRO A 234 19.75 18.03 4.53
N PRO A 235 20.86 17.39 4.13
CA PRO A 235 21.03 16.86 2.78
C PRO A 235 19.84 15.97 2.43
N ALA A 236 19.47 15.96 1.13
CA ALA A 236 18.43 15.11 0.55
C ALA A 236 18.41 13.77 1.29
N VAL A 237 17.40 13.57 2.15
CA VAL A 237 17.46 12.47 3.09
C VAL A 237 17.44 11.17 2.30
N GLU A 238 18.43 10.30 2.53
CA GLU A 238 18.48 8.95 1.99
C GLU A 238 17.29 8.11 2.51
N ILE A 239 16.09 8.37 1.97
CA ILE A 239 14.84 7.75 2.41
C ILE A 239 14.92 6.22 2.29
N ASP A 240 15.67 5.74 1.29
CA ASP A 240 15.98 4.34 1.03
C ASP A 240 16.50 3.61 2.28
N LYS A 241 17.34 4.27 3.08
CA LYS A 241 17.87 3.71 4.34
C LYS A 241 16.79 3.42 5.38
N TYR A 242 15.65 4.10 5.30
CA TYR A 242 14.54 3.97 6.25
C TYR A 242 13.45 3.02 5.76
N ILE A 243 13.40 2.75 4.45
CA ILE A 243 12.36 1.91 3.84
C ILE A 243 12.84 0.55 3.35
N LYS A 244 14.16 0.29 3.36
CA LYS A 244 14.75 -0.99 2.93
C LYS A 244 14.14 -2.26 3.55
N ASP A 245 13.61 -2.15 4.78
CA ASP A 245 13.02 -3.27 5.52
C ASP A 245 11.48 -3.33 5.37
N LEU A 246 10.91 -2.59 4.42
CA LEU A 246 9.48 -2.57 4.09
C LEU A 246 9.22 -3.48 2.88
N HIS A 247 9.28 -4.79 3.11
CA HIS A 247 9.20 -5.80 2.05
C HIS A 247 7.87 -5.82 1.26
N LYS A 248 6.83 -5.17 1.78
CA LYS A 248 5.53 -5.03 1.11
C LYS A 248 5.38 -3.73 0.33
N LEU A 249 6.35 -2.82 0.43
CA LEU A 249 6.34 -1.56 -0.29
C LEU A 249 6.50 -1.82 -1.78
N ARG A 250 5.54 -1.36 -2.58
CA ARG A 250 5.47 -1.57 -4.03
C ARG A 250 5.94 -0.34 -4.80
N LYS A 251 5.66 0.84 -4.25
CA LYS A 251 5.93 2.11 -4.91
C LYS A 251 6.41 3.15 -3.91
N VAL A 252 7.44 3.88 -4.32
CA VAL A 252 8.00 5.01 -3.59
C VAL A 252 8.03 6.18 -4.56
N LYS A 253 7.46 7.31 -4.15
CA LYS A 253 7.57 8.58 -4.86
C LYS A 253 8.23 9.59 -3.95
N VAL A 254 9.28 10.22 -4.44
CA VAL A 254 9.96 11.30 -3.74
C VAL A 254 10.04 12.46 -4.69
N TRP A 255 9.44 13.58 -4.30
CA TRP A 255 9.47 14.81 -5.09
C TRP A 255 10.35 15.82 -4.36
N MET A 256 11.41 16.24 -5.05
CA MET A 256 12.28 17.32 -4.62
C MET A 256 11.84 18.59 -5.34
N TYR A 257 11.58 19.66 -4.59
CA TYR A 257 11.38 20.97 -5.19
C TYR A 257 12.75 21.63 -5.34
N ASP A 258 13.18 21.86 -6.57
CA ASP A 258 14.31 22.72 -6.84
C ASP A 258 13.94 24.14 -6.40
N VAL A 259 14.59 24.64 -5.35
CA VAL A 259 14.53 26.06 -5.01
C VAL A 259 15.41 26.78 -6.03
N LEU A 260 14.91 26.96 -7.25
CA LEU A 260 15.39 27.99 -8.13
C LEU A 260 15.00 29.33 -7.49
N TYR A 261 15.89 29.80 -6.63
CA TYR A 261 15.85 31.12 -6.02
C TYR A 261 15.50 32.16 -7.09
N LEU A 262 14.32 32.77 -6.96
CA LEU A 262 14.14 34.18 -7.26
C LEU A 262 15.04 34.97 -6.28
N ARG A 263 16.35 34.98 -6.52
CA ARG A 263 17.21 36.06 -6.04
C ARG A 263 16.80 37.29 -6.84
N CYS A 264 15.82 38.03 -6.32
CA CYS A 264 15.77 39.45 -6.59
C CYS A 264 16.98 40.04 -5.88
N ASP A 265 18.08 40.20 -6.61
CA ASP A 265 19.17 41.06 -6.17
C ASP A 265 18.59 42.47 -5.99
N GLY A 266 18.57 42.93 -4.74
CA GLY A 266 18.22 44.29 -4.33
C GLY A 266 19.31 44.85 -3.44
#